data_AF-A0A8J4E7A4-F1
#
_entry.id   AF-A0A8J4E7A4-F1
#
_cell.length_a   1.000
_cell.length_b   1.000
_cell.length_c   1.000
_cell.angle_alpha   90.00
_cell.angle_beta   90.00
_cell.angle_gamma   90.00
#
_symmetry.space_group_name_H-M   'P 1'
#
loop_
_entity.id
_entity.type
_entity.pdbx_description
1 polymer ?
#
loop_
_entity_poly.entity_id
_entity_poly.type
_entity_poly.pdbx_seq_one_letter_code
_entity_poly.pdbx_strand_id
1 'polypeptide(L)'
;MTAETTTPDRERDHRGGHARDRREGWRNEIAAMLELDPAELFDAARLVDDLGLDSLAMMRLFAWLDVKGVSAANRNALQRIGDVFALLERMPARGDVSLVVVGMRTGDDRAGLGPAAVTGLPSAAGRRSPLAPVLSSHAYQLTPIQETDLPFLYALAVHPESSYRWRYRGNPPSPEEFTAELWGQVLTQFVARNATSGEPAGLVVSYAADLAQGHASIGAVFTPDHAGTGLAAEITALFVRYLFHTFRLHKVYLEVPGFNWPQVESGAGRLFQVEGVLRDHDFYAGRYWDKYVCAVYPPVGDARTE
;
A
#
# COMPACT_ATOMS: atom_id res chain seq x y z
N MET A 1 -5.63 -25.15 67.68
CA MET A 1 -4.72 -25.52 66.57
C MET A 1 -5.61 -25.83 65.37
N THR A 2 -6.03 -24.80 64.66
CA THR A 2 -6.98 -24.87 63.54
C THR A 2 -6.22 -24.48 62.28
N ALA A 3 -6.17 -25.42 61.34
CA ALA A 3 -5.41 -25.31 60.10
C ALA A 3 -6.04 -24.28 59.15
N GLU A 4 -5.23 -23.34 58.67
CA GLU A 4 -5.52 -22.50 57.51
C GLU A 4 -5.33 -23.34 56.24
N THR A 5 -6.43 -23.54 55.50
CA THR A 5 -6.39 -24.12 54.16
C THR A 5 -6.19 -22.97 53.16
N THR A 6 -4.98 -22.88 52.61
CA THR A 6 -4.63 -22.01 51.50
C THR A 6 -5.37 -22.44 50.22
N THR A 7 -6.20 -21.55 49.67
CA THR A 7 -6.81 -21.71 48.33
C THR A 7 -5.85 -21.20 47.26
N PRO A 8 -5.42 -22.00 46.27
CA PRO A 8 -4.70 -21.48 45.12
C PRO A 8 -5.64 -21.18 43.93
N ASP A 9 -5.41 -20.02 43.32
CA ASP A 9 -5.32 -19.81 41.87
C ASP A 9 -6.54 -20.10 40.96
N ARG A 10 -7.68 -19.42 41.21
CA ARG A 10 -8.82 -19.37 40.25
C ARG A 10 -8.81 -18.17 39.28
N GLU A 11 -7.88 -17.22 39.44
CA GLU A 11 -7.86 -16.01 38.61
C GLU A 11 -7.04 -16.13 37.31
N ARG A 12 -6.13 -17.11 37.20
CA ARG A 12 -5.36 -17.34 35.96
C ARG A 12 -6.17 -18.03 34.86
N ASP A 13 -7.15 -18.87 35.22
CA ASP A 13 -7.87 -19.73 34.27
C ASP A 13 -8.92 -18.95 33.45
N HIS A 14 -9.57 -17.94 34.05
CA HIS A 14 -10.58 -17.13 33.36
C HIS A 14 -10.00 -16.13 32.33
N ARG A 15 -8.76 -15.65 32.51
CA ARG A 15 -8.12 -14.79 31.49
C ARG A 15 -7.65 -15.59 30.27
N GLY A 16 -7.28 -16.86 30.46
CA GLY A 16 -6.84 -17.75 29.38
C GLY A 16 -7.97 -18.13 28.42
N GLY A 17 -9.18 -18.43 28.94
CA GLY A 17 -10.35 -18.76 28.13
C GLY A 17 -10.81 -17.60 27.22
N HIS A 18 -10.94 -16.39 27.77
CA HIS A 18 -11.35 -15.21 27.00
C HIS A 18 -10.31 -14.74 25.97
N ALA A 19 -9.03 -15.04 26.15
CA ALA A 19 -8.00 -14.78 25.15
C ALA A 19 -8.06 -15.79 24.00
N ARG A 20 -8.28 -17.07 24.32
CA ARG A 20 -8.39 -18.16 23.34
C ARG A 20 -9.62 -18.00 22.44
N ASP A 21 -10.78 -17.67 23.02
CA ASP A 21 -12.02 -17.42 22.28
C ASP A 21 -11.91 -16.20 21.35
N ARG A 22 -11.16 -15.15 21.78
CA ARG A 22 -10.88 -13.98 20.94
C ARG A 22 -9.95 -14.29 19.77
N ARG A 23 -8.88 -15.07 20.01
CA ARG A 23 -7.98 -15.52 18.93
C ARG A 23 -8.72 -16.36 17.89
N GLU A 24 -9.61 -17.24 18.32
CA GLU A 24 -10.42 -18.04 17.41
C GLU A 24 -11.39 -17.18 16.60
N GLY A 25 -12.01 -16.16 17.22
CA GLY A 25 -12.78 -15.14 16.51
C GLY A 25 -11.98 -14.41 15.43
N TRP A 26 -10.80 -13.89 15.77
CA TRP A 26 -9.93 -13.20 14.80
C TRP A 26 -9.44 -14.12 13.69
N ARG A 27 -9.10 -15.37 14.02
CA ARG A 27 -8.74 -16.40 13.03
C ARG A 27 -9.84 -16.60 12.01
N ASN A 28 -11.08 -16.74 12.44
CA ASN A 28 -12.22 -16.91 11.54
C ASN A 28 -12.49 -15.66 10.69
N GLU A 29 -12.35 -14.47 11.25
CA GLU A 29 -12.47 -13.22 10.49
C GLU A 29 -11.38 -13.10 9.41
N ILE A 30 -10.12 -13.39 9.76
CA ILE A 30 -8.99 -13.36 8.82
C ILE A 30 -9.16 -14.41 7.73
N ALA A 31 -9.53 -15.64 8.09
CA ALA A 31 -9.79 -16.73 7.15
C ALA A 31 -10.89 -16.38 6.16
N ALA A 32 -12.03 -15.88 6.65
CA ALA A 32 -13.14 -15.48 5.79
C ALA A 32 -12.78 -14.31 4.86
N MET A 33 -12.02 -13.33 5.35
CA MET A 33 -11.57 -12.21 4.55
C MET A 33 -10.57 -12.67 3.47
N LEU A 34 -9.54 -13.43 3.85
CA LEU A 34 -8.47 -13.83 2.93
C LEU A 34 -8.80 -15.09 2.12
N GLU A 35 -9.97 -15.70 2.35
CA GLU A 35 -10.43 -16.94 1.73
C GLU A 35 -9.45 -18.11 1.96
N LEU A 36 -8.96 -18.21 3.20
CA LEU A 36 -8.05 -19.27 3.65
C LEU A 36 -8.78 -20.27 4.57
N ASP A 37 -8.21 -21.46 4.74
CA ASP A 37 -8.67 -22.39 5.76
C ASP A 37 -8.24 -21.87 7.16
N PRO A 38 -9.17 -21.69 8.13
CA PRO A 38 -8.82 -21.35 9.51
C PRO A 38 -7.73 -22.24 10.14
N ALA A 39 -7.61 -23.50 9.70
CA ALA A 39 -6.60 -24.45 10.16
C ALA A 39 -5.17 -24.07 9.73
N GLU A 40 -5.00 -23.36 8.62
CA GLU A 40 -3.69 -22.93 8.12
C GLU A 40 -3.11 -21.73 8.90
N LEU A 41 -3.96 -20.98 9.62
CA LEU A 41 -3.58 -19.75 10.32
C LEU A 41 -2.87 -19.99 11.67
N PHE A 42 -1.97 -20.97 11.80
CA PHE A 42 -1.28 -21.24 13.06
C PHE A 42 -0.17 -20.19 13.36
N ASP A 43 0.21 -20.01 14.63
CA ASP A 43 1.09 -18.91 15.06
C ASP A 43 2.43 -18.83 14.31
N ALA A 44 2.98 -19.98 13.90
CA ALA A 44 4.25 -20.05 13.17
C ALA A 44 4.12 -19.79 11.67
N ALA A 45 2.90 -19.80 11.11
CA ALA A 45 2.66 -19.63 9.68
C ALA A 45 3.11 -18.23 9.22
N ARG A 46 4.01 -18.22 8.24
CA ARG A 46 4.52 -17.02 7.58
C ARG A 46 3.47 -16.49 6.60
N LEU A 47 3.23 -15.18 6.68
CA LEU A 47 2.22 -14.51 5.86
C LEU A 47 2.49 -14.69 4.36
N VAL A 48 3.74 -14.51 3.93
CA VAL A 48 4.11 -14.65 2.51
C VAL A 48 4.49 -16.09 2.17
N ASP A 49 5.47 -16.66 2.90
CA ASP A 49 6.07 -17.94 2.50
C ASP A 49 5.15 -19.15 2.68
N ASP A 50 4.35 -19.19 3.76
CA ASP A 50 3.52 -20.35 4.09
C ASP A 50 2.08 -20.17 3.61
N LEU A 51 1.52 -18.96 3.76
CA LEU A 51 0.13 -18.66 3.40
C LEU A 51 -0.03 -18.08 1.98
N GLY A 52 1.07 -17.77 1.29
CA GLY A 52 1.02 -17.23 -0.06
C GLY A 52 0.34 -15.86 -0.16
N LEU A 53 0.32 -15.06 0.91
CA LEU A 53 -0.34 -13.76 0.87
C LEU A 53 0.41 -12.82 -0.06
N ASP A 54 -0.26 -12.46 -1.16
CA ASP A 54 0.23 -11.49 -2.11
C ASP A 54 0.08 -10.04 -1.60
N SER A 55 0.47 -9.04 -2.38
CA SER A 55 0.43 -7.64 -1.93
C SER A 55 -0.99 -7.14 -1.66
N LEU A 56 -2.01 -7.67 -2.35
CA LEU A 56 -3.40 -7.25 -2.18
C LEU A 56 -4.03 -7.95 -0.99
N ALA A 57 -3.70 -9.23 -0.76
CA ALA A 57 -4.08 -9.95 0.45
C ALA A 57 -3.45 -9.30 1.69
N MET A 58 -2.18 -8.92 1.62
CA MET A 58 -1.49 -8.16 2.68
C MET A 58 -2.14 -6.81 2.93
N MET A 59 -2.46 -6.05 1.87
CA MET A 59 -3.19 -4.77 2.00
C MET A 59 -4.53 -4.96 2.73
N ARG A 60 -5.30 -6.01 2.40
CA ARG A 60 -6.58 -6.31 3.04
C ARG A 60 -6.41 -6.68 4.51
N LEU A 61 -5.40 -7.49 4.83
CA LEU A 61 -5.05 -7.81 6.22
C LEU A 61 -4.76 -6.54 7.03
N PHE A 62 -3.97 -5.63 6.48
CA PHE A 62 -3.66 -4.37 7.16
C PHE A 62 -4.83 -3.42 7.27
N ALA A 63 -5.70 -3.34 6.25
CA ALA A 63 -6.95 -2.59 6.33
C ALA A 63 -7.90 -3.15 7.41
N TRP A 64 -7.91 -4.47 7.60
CA TRP A 64 -8.66 -5.08 8.70
C TRP A 64 -8.05 -4.75 10.07
N LEU A 65 -6.72 -4.76 10.18
CA LEU A 65 -6.00 -4.34 11.38
C LEU A 65 -6.24 -2.86 11.72
N ASP A 66 -6.34 -1.99 10.71
CA ASP A 66 -6.76 -0.58 10.85
C ASP A 66 -8.11 -0.47 11.55
N VAL A 67 -9.10 -1.22 11.08
CA VAL A 67 -10.46 -1.24 11.65
C VAL A 67 -10.46 -1.70 13.12
N LYS A 68 -9.49 -2.55 13.49
CA LYS A 68 -9.28 -2.98 14.88
C LYS A 68 -8.46 -1.99 15.73
N GLY A 69 -7.93 -0.92 15.14
CA GLY A 69 -7.18 0.14 15.83
C GLY A 69 -5.66 -0.04 15.87
N VAL A 70 -5.10 -0.88 14.99
CA VAL A 70 -3.65 -1.15 14.93
C VAL A 70 -2.94 -0.04 14.16
N SER A 71 -2.05 0.72 14.82
CA SER A 71 -1.23 1.75 14.16
C SER A 71 -0.28 1.16 13.10
N ALA A 72 -0.10 1.91 12.01
CA ALA A 72 0.79 1.55 10.90
C ALA A 72 2.26 1.37 11.30
N ALA A 73 2.74 2.09 12.32
CA ALA A 73 4.12 1.96 12.80
C ALA A 73 4.46 0.54 13.31
N ASN A 74 3.44 -0.25 13.68
CA ASN A 74 3.60 -1.61 14.19
C ASN A 74 3.50 -2.69 13.09
N ARG A 75 3.36 -2.30 11.81
CA ARG A 75 3.07 -3.24 10.71
C ARG A 75 4.30 -3.82 10.04
N ASN A 76 5.37 -3.04 9.94
CA ASN A 76 6.58 -3.42 9.19
C ASN A 76 7.32 -4.64 9.78
N ALA A 77 6.95 -5.07 10.99
CA ALA A 77 7.52 -6.24 11.66
C ALA A 77 6.63 -7.49 11.61
N LEU A 78 5.44 -7.42 11.01
CA LEU A 78 4.50 -8.54 10.96
C LEU A 78 4.92 -9.53 9.85
N GLN A 79 5.52 -10.66 10.26
CA GLN A 79 5.94 -11.71 9.34
C GLN A 79 5.13 -13.00 9.50
N ARG A 80 4.58 -13.25 10.69
CA ARG A 80 3.80 -14.45 11.01
C ARG A 80 2.41 -14.13 11.55
N ILE A 81 1.51 -15.09 11.46
CA ILE A 81 0.17 -15.00 12.06
C ILE A 81 0.23 -14.81 13.59
N GLY A 82 1.21 -15.43 14.26
CA GLY A 82 1.42 -15.24 15.69
C GLY A 82 1.75 -13.78 16.05
N ASP A 83 2.47 -13.07 15.19
CA ASP A 83 2.79 -11.64 15.39
C ASP A 83 1.52 -10.78 15.31
N VAL A 84 0.61 -11.12 14.39
CA VAL A 84 -0.69 -10.45 14.23
C VAL A 84 -1.55 -10.64 15.48
N PHE A 85 -1.69 -11.88 15.97
CA PHE A 85 -2.45 -12.15 17.19
C PHE A 85 -1.82 -11.50 18.42
N ALA A 86 -0.49 -11.58 18.58
CA ALA A 86 0.21 -10.95 19.69
C ALA A 86 0.01 -9.42 19.69
N LEU A 87 -0.05 -8.79 18.51
CA LEU A 87 -0.32 -7.37 18.38
C LEU A 87 -1.74 -6.99 18.81
N LEU A 88 -2.74 -7.78 18.42
CA LEU A 88 -4.14 -7.58 18.82
C LEU A 88 -4.38 -7.83 20.31
N GLU A 89 -3.68 -8.79 20.92
CA GLU A 89 -3.79 -9.09 22.35
C GLU A 89 -3.22 -7.99 23.24
N ARG A 90 -2.23 -7.25 22.75
CA ARG A 90 -1.61 -6.12 23.46
C ARG A 90 -2.50 -4.88 23.47
N MET A 91 -3.65 -4.90 22.79
CA MET A 91 -4.56 -3.77 22.74
C MET A 91 -5.43 -3.67 23.99
N PRO A 92 -5.51 -2.49 24.64
CA PRO A 92 -6.51 -2.25 25.66
C PRO A 92 -7.91 -2.38 25.05
N ALA A 93 -8.85 -2.97 25.80
CA ALA A 93 -10.26 -2.99 25.41
C ALA A 93 -10.76 -1.54 25.29
N ARG A 94 -10.99 -1.09 24.05
CA ARG A 94 -11.41 0.27 23.62
C ARG A 94 -11.52 1.31 24.75
N GLY A 95 -10.48 2.13 24.87
CA GLY A 95 -10.48 3.37 25.64
C GLY A 95 -9.16 4.11 25.41
N ASP A 96 -9.27 5.36 25.00
CA ASP A 96 -8.20 6.36 24.79
C ASP A 96 -7.27 6.21 23.58
N VAL A 97 -7.56 7.05 22.58
CA VAL A 97 -6.62 7.44 21.52
C VAL A 97 -5.91 8.71 21.98
N SER A 98 -4.59 8.65 22.15
CA SER A 98 -3.74 9.84 22.27
C SER A 98 -2.99 10.07 20.96
N LEU A 99 -3.28 11.20 20.32
CA LEU A 99 -2.54 11.73 19.18
C LEU A 99 -1.38 12.57 19.73
N VAL A 100 -0.15 12.14 19.47
CA VAL A 100 1.04 12.97 19.64
C VAL A 100 1.50 13.38 18.24
N VAL A 101 1.27 14.65 17.90
CA VAL A 101 1.89 15.31 16.74
C VAL A 101 3.14 16.01 17.25
N VAL A 102 4.31 15.51 16.87
CA VAL A 102 5.57 16.26 17.01
C VAL A 102 6.09 16.52 15.61
N GLY A 103 5.93 17.76 15.16
CA GLY A 103 6.59 18.24 13.96
C GLY A 103 8.06 18.53 14.25
N MET A 104 8.95 17.97 13.43
CA MET A 104 10.30 18.50 13.26
C MET A 104 10.52 18.73 11.77
N ARG A 105 10.69 20.01 11.40
CA ARG A 105 11.27 20.42 10.13
C ARG A 105 12.77 20.53 10.35
N THR A 106 13.54 19.68 9.70
CA THR A 106 14.96 19.95 9.45
C THR A 106 15.04 20.72 8.13
N GLY A 107 15.53 21.96 8.22
CA GLY A 107 15.73 22.82 7.07
C GLY A 107 16.89 22.35 6.21
N ASP A 108 16.72 22.46 4.90
CA ASP A 108 17.82 22.63 3.97
C ASP A 108 17.39 23.71 2.95
N ASP A 109 18.06 24.86 3.02
CA ASP A 109 17.80 26.03 2.19
C ASP A 109 18.49 25.86 0.84
N ARG A 110 17.76 25.27 -0.12
CA ARG A 110 18.02 25.48 -1.55
C ARG A 110 16.71 25.84 -2.23
N ALA A 111 16.61 27.09 -2.64
CA ALA A 111 15.43 27.67 -3.28
C ALA A 111 15.23 27.06 -4.68
N GLY A 112 14.62 25.86 -4.72
CA GLY A 112 14.12 25.23 -5.93
C GLY A 112 12.74 25.76 -6.32
N LEU A 113 12.36 25.61 -7.59
CA LEU A 113 11.01 25.88 -8.08
C LEU A 113 10.08 24.73 -7.67
N GLY A 114 9.60 24.74 -6.42
CA GLY A 114 8.71 23.68 -5.91
C GLY A 114 7.77 24.17 -4.82
N PRO A 115 6.66 23.46 -4.53
CA PRO A 115 5.69 23.86 -3.51
C PRO A 115 6.30 23.98 -2.10
N ALA A 116 7.40 23.29 -1.82
CA ALA A 116 8.16 23.44 -0.56
C ALA A 116 8.86 24.81 -0.42
N ALA A 117 9.15 25.50 -1.53
CA ALA A 117 9.76 26.83 -1.52
C ALA A 117 8.75 27.96 -1.26
N VAL A 118 7.44 27.66 -1.31
CA VAL A 118 6.38 28.61 -0.97
C VAL A 118 6.09 28.52 0.53
N THR A 119 6.73 29.39 1.32
CA THR A 119 6.41 29.56 2.74
C THR A 119 5.09 30.32 2.90
N GLY A 120 4.17 29.79 3.72
CA GLY A 120 3.02 30.56 4.20
C GLY A 120 1.74 30.50 3.36
N LEU A 121 1.54 29.47 2.51
CA LEU A 121 0.16 29.17 2.11
C LEU A 121 -0.63 28.77 3.38
N PRO A 122 -1.75 29.45 3.69
CA PRO A 122 -2.52 29.11 4.88
C PRO A 122 -2.99 27.67 4.76
N SER A 123 -2.44 26.79 5.60
CA SER A 123 -3.05 25.50 5.84
C SER A 123 -4.40 25.80 6.48
N ALA A 124 -5.49 25.47 5.80
CA ALA A 124 -6.82 25.55 6.39
C ALA A 124 -6.85 24.56 7.56
N ALA A 125 -6.41 25.03 8.74
CA ALA A 125 -6.59 24.35 10.01
C ALA A 125 -8.09 24.38 10.30
N GLY A 126 -8.80 23.38 9.75
CA GLY A 126 -10.25 23.28 9.90
C GLY A 126 -10.92 22.79 8.63
N ARG A 127 -11.38 21.53 8.69
CA ARG A 127 -12.27 20.87 7.74
C ARG A 127 -11.74 20.79 6.29
N ARG A 128 -11.15 19.65 5.95
CA ARG A 128 -10.91 19.29 4.53
C ARG A 128 -12.23 19.41 3.77
N SER A 129 -12.22 20.11 2.63
CA SER A 129 -13.39 20.14 1.75
C SER A 129 -13.75 18.71 1.35
N PRO A 130 -15.03 18.30 1.39
CA PRO A 130 -15.44 16.99 0.91
C PRO A 130 -15.20 16.80 -0.59
N LEU A 131 -15.00 17.91 -1.33
CA LEU A 131 -14.67 17.91 -2.75
C LEU A 131 -13.16 17.72 -3.02
N ALA A 132 -12.31 17.87 -1.99
CA ALA A 132 -10.88 17.68 -2.14
C ALA A 132 -10.55 16.19 -2.25
N PRO A 133 -9.68 15.78 -3.19
CA PRO A 133 -9.26 14.40 -3.29
C PRO A 133 -8.51 13.95 -2.03
N VAL A 134 -8.68 12.68 -1.67
CA VAL A 134 -7.91 12.05 -0.61
C VAL A 134 -6.54 11.63 -1.17
N LEU A 135 -5.48 12.29 -0.70
CA LEU A 135 -4.08 12.04 -1.09
C LEU A 135 -3.24 11.51 0.07
N SER A 136 -3.87 11.08 1.16
CA SER A 136 -3.18 10.58 2.34
C SER A 136 -3.92 9.38 2.92
N SER A 137 -3.20 8.33 3.26
CA SER A 137 -3.64 7.28 4.17
C SER A 137 -3.12 7.55 5.59
N HIS A 138 -3.28 6.60 6.50
CA HIS A 138 -2.70 6.68 7.84
C HIS A 138 -1.16 6.68 7.80
N ALA A 139 -0.57 5.93 6.87
CA ALA A 139 0.86 5.67 6.82
C ALA A 139 1.60 6.48 5.75
N TYR A 140 0.92 6.86 4.66
CA TYR A 140 1.55 7.48 3.51
C TYR A 140 0.79 8.70 2.98
N GLN A 141 1.52 9.58 2.31
CA GLN A 141 1.00 10.74 1.60
C GLN A 141 1.52 10.76 0.16
N LEU A 142 0.63 11.06 -0.79
CA LEU A 142 0.98 11.35 -2.17
C LEU A 142 1.29 12.85 -2.30
N THR A 143 2.53 13.18 -2.62
CA THR A 143 3.00 14.56 -2.80
C THR A 143 3.46 14.80 -4.24
N PRO A 144 3.22 16.00 -4.81
CA PRO A 144 3.78 16.35 -6.11
C PRO A 144 5.29 16.18 -6.15
N ILE A 145 5.83 15.72 -7.28
CA ILE A 145 7.28 15.60 -7.50
C ILE A 145 7.94 16.98 -7.38
N GLN A 146 9.05 17.04 -6.67
CA GLN A 146 9.92 18.20 -6.58
C GLN A 146 11.27 17.92 -7.25
N GLU A 147 12.03 18.96 -7.55
CA GLU A 147 13.39 18.82 -8.10
C GLU A 147 14.32 18.03 -7.16
N THR A 148 14.12 18.19 -5.84
CA THR A 148 14.82 17.44 -4.79
C THR A 148 14.52 15.94 -4.81
N ASP A 149 13.48 15.49 -5.52
CA ASP A 149 13.14 14.08 -5.66
C ASP A 149 13.87 13.40 -6.82
N LEU A 150 14.43 14.16 -7.77
CA LEU A 150 15.09 13.58 -8.94
C LEU A 150 16.19 12.57 -8.59
N PRO A 151 17.08 12.82 -7.61
CA PRO A 151 18.08 11.83 -7.22
C PRO A 151 17.47 10.52 -6.70
N PHE A 152 16.42 10.60 -5.89
CA PHE A 152 15.69 9.43 -5.39
C PHE A 152 15.02 8.66 -6.52
N LEU A 153 14.30 9.36 -7.41
CA LEU A 153 13.59 8.75 -8.52
C LEU A 153 14.53 8.09 -9.52
N TYR A 154 15.68 8.71 -9.79
CA TYR A 154 16.72 8.11 -10.63
C TYR A 154 17.32 6.87 -9.95
N ALA A 155 17.67 6.95 -8.67
CA ALA A 155 18.16 5.80 -7.90
C ALA A 155 17.17 4.63 -7.95
N LEU A 156 15.87 4.91 -7.80
CA LEU A 156 14.81 3.91 -7.88
C LEU A 156 14.70 3.28 -9.29
N ALA A 157 14.91 4.08 -10.34
CA ALA A 157 14.84 3.63 -11.73
C ALA A 157 15.98 2.70 -12.13
N VAL A 158 17.15 2.88 -11.53
CA VAL A 158 18.36 2.11 -11.85
C VAL A 158 18.67 1.02 -10.81
N HIS A 159 17.95 0.98 -9.69
CA HIS A 159 18.16 -0.01 -8.64
C HIS A 159 18.02 -1.45 -9.19
N PRO A 160 18.97 -2.38 -8.92
CA PRO A 160 18.96 -3.73 -9.51
C PRO A 160 17.67 -4.52 -9.31
N GLU A 161 17.01 -4.34 -8.15
CA GLU A 161 15.77 -5.06 -7.83
C GLU A 161 14.50 -4.42 -8.43
N SER A 162 14.60 -3.25 -9.04
CA SER A 162 13.47 -2.52 -9.64
C SER A 162 13.64 -2.29 -11.14
N SER A 163 14.86 -2.08 -11.61
CA SER A 163 15.16 -1.62 -12.97
C SER A 163 14.73 -2.60 -14.06
N TYR A 164 14.87 -3.91 -13.85
CA TYR A 164 14.50 -4.92 -14.85
C TYR A 164 12.99 -5.01 -15.09
N ARG A 165 12.19 -4.68 -14.07
CA ARG A 165 10.73 -4.73 -14.10
C ARG A 165 10.08 -3.37 -14.33
N TRP A 166 10.86 -2.30 -14.41
CA TRP A 166 10.38 -0.93 -14.62
C TRP A 166 11.00 -0.27 -15.86
N ARG A 167 10.74 1.04 -16.02
CA ARG A 167 10.78 1.87 -17.26
C ARG A 167 11.89 1.52 -18.25
N TYR A 168 13.10 1.22 -17.78
CA TYR A 168 14.26 1.01 -18.64
C TYR A 168 14.70 -0.45 -18.81
N ARG A 169 13.97 -1.41 -18.22
CA ARG A 169 14.22 -2.86 -18.37
C ARG A 169 15.68 -3.26 -18.12
N GLY A 170 16.29 -2.65 -17.10
CA GLY A 170 17.68 -2.90 -16.72
C GLY A 170 18.74 -2.15 -17.54
N ASN A 171 18.33 -1.26 -18.46
CA ASN A 171 19.23 -0.42 -19.24
C ASN A 171 19.17 1.06 -18.78
N PRO A 172 19.85 1.42 -17.67
CA PRO A 172 19.70 2.75 -17.07
C PRO A 172 20.11 3.86 -18.05
N PRO A 173 19.28 4.92 -18.23
CA PRO A 173 19.61 6.05 -19.07
C PRO A 173 20.65 6.95 -18.38
N SER A 174 21.16 7.96 -19.07
CA SER A 174 21.86 9.06 -18.39
C SER A 174 20.91 9.84 -17.45
N PRO A 175 21.42 10.52 -16.40
CA PRO A 175 20.60 11.37 -15.53
C PRO A 175 19.85 12.49 -16.28
N GLU A 176 20.46 13.04 -17.33
CA GLU A 176 19.88 14.09 -18.16
C GLU A 176 18.69 13.55 -18.98
N GLU A 177 18.86 12.39 -19.63
CA GLU A 177 17.78 11.70 -20.36
C GLU A 177 16.65 11.32 -19.41
N PHE A 178 16.97 10.77 -18.23
CA PHE A 178 15.97 10.43 -17.22
C PHE A 178 15.09 11.63 -16.87
N THR A 179 15.70 12.79 -16.66
CA THR A 179 14.99 14.02 -16.28
C THR A 179 14.10 14.52 -17.42
N ALA A 180 14.60 14.46 -18.66
CA ALA A 180 13.83 14.83 -19.85
C ALA A 180 12.61 13.92 -20.07
N GLU A 181 12.76 12.62 -19.83
CA GLU A 181 11.70 11.62 -20.06
C GLU A 181 10.73 11.46 -18.89
N LEU A 182 11.05 11.96 -17.68
CA LEU A 182 10.28 11.74 -16.47
C LEU A 182 8.79 12.11 -16.62
N TRP A 183 8.49 13.14 -17.40
CA TRP A 183 7.15 13.64 -17.68
C TRP A 183 6.60 13.28 -19.07
N GLY A 184 7.35 12.50 -19.86
CA GLY A 184 6.93 12.03 -21.17
C GLY A 184 5.67 11.17 -21.07
N GLN A 185 4.60 11.58 -21.77
CA GLN A 185 3.30 10.88 -21.82
C GLN A 185 2.61 10.69 -20.45
N VAL A 186 3.02 11.43 -19.42
CA VAL A 186 2.43 11.38 -18.08
C VAL A 186 1.19 12.25 -18.02
N LEU A 187 0.08 11.68 -17.55
CA LEU A 187 -1.11 12.44 -17.16
C LEU A 187 -0.90 13.13 -15.81
N THR A 188 -0.42 12.38 -14.82
CA THR A 188 -0.12 12.86 -13.46
C THR A 188 0.71 11.84 -12.71
N GLN A 189 1.52 12.27 -11.74
CA GLN A 189 2.34 11.40 -10.91
C GLN A 189 2.67 12.03 -9.57
N PHE A 190 2.90 11.18 -8.57
CA PHE A 190 3.19 11.58 -7.20
C PHE A 190 4.29 10.73 -6.60
N VAL A 191 5.10 11.35 -5.75
CA VAL A 191 5.97 10.63 -4.81
C VAL A 191 5.11 10.19 -3.64
N ALA A 192 5.19 8.91 -3.30
CA ALA A 192 4.62 8.39 -2.07
C ALA A 192 5.63 8.60 -0.93
N ARG A 193 5.22 9.27 0.14
CA ARG A 193 6.06 9.56 1.31
C ARG A 193 5.47 8.98 2.57
N ASN A 194 6.32 8.50 3.46
CA ASN A 194 5.90 8.14 4.81
C ASN A 194 5.33 9.39 5.51
N ALA A 195 4.13 9.28 6.08
CA ALA A 195 3.43 10.41 6.68
C ALA A 195 4.11 10.96 7.95
N THR A 196 4.94 10.14 8.61
CA THR A 196 5.67 10.51 9.83
C THR A 196 7.07 11.01 9.52
N SER A 197 7.88 10.25 8.76
CA SER A 197 9.28 10.64 8.48
C SER A 197 9.41 11.60 7.30
N GLY A 198 8.43 11.66 6.40
CA GLY A 198 8.51 12.43 5.15
C GLY A 198 9.40 11.78 4.08
N GLU A 199 10.02 10.64 4.39
CA GLU A 199 10.92 9.93 3.48
C GLU A 199 10.15 9.39 2.26
N PRO A 200 10.74 9.51 1.05
CA PRO A 200 10.13 8.97 -0.15
C PRO A 200 10.24 7.45 -0.18
N ALA A 201 9.12 6.80 -0.49
CA ALA A 201 8.98 5.34 -0.53
C ALA A 201 8.79 4.80 -1.95
N GLY A 202 8.36 5.65 -2.88
CA GLY A 202 8.12 5.24 -4.26
C GLY A 202 7.47 6.30 -5.12
N LEU A 203 7.12 5.90 -6.33
CA LEU A 203 6.46 6.71 -7.35
C LEU A 203 5.20 5.98 -7.84
N VAL A 204 4.10 6.73 -7.92
CA VAL A 204 2.90 6.33 -8.66
C VAL A 204 2.70 7.28 -9.83
N VAL A 205 2.40 6.73 -11.00
CA VAL A 205 2.28 7.49 -12.25
C VAL A 205 1.07 7.01 -13.04
N SER A 206 0.34 7.94 -13.64
CA SER A 206 -0.64 7.67 -14.68
C SER A 206 -0.15 8.23 -16.00
N TYR A 207 -0.32 7.47 -17.08
CA TYR A 207 0.21 7.77 -18.41
C TYR A 207 -0.71 7.19 -19.50
N ALA A 208 -0.40 7.48 -20.76
CA ALA A 208 -1.16 7.00 -21.92
C ALA A 208 -2.68 7.24 -21.79
N ALA A 209 -3.05 8.44 -21.34
CA ALA A 209 -4.43 8.82 -21.13
C ALA A 209 -5.11 9.19 -22.45
N ASP A 210 -6.26 8.57 -22.72
CA ASP A 210 -7.27 9.06 -23.64
C ASP A 210 -8.46 9.55 -22.81
N LEU A 211 -8.49 10.86 -22.55
CA LEU A 211 -9.54 11.47 -21.74
C LEU A 211 -10.87 11.57 -22.50
N ALA A 212 -10.87 11.45 -23.83
CA ALA A 212 -12.10 11.43 -24.62
C ALA A 212 -12.80 10.08 -24.50
N GLN A 213 -12.04 8.99 -24.47
CA GLN A 213 -12.55 7.63 -24.24
C GLN A 213 -12.60 7.24 -22.75
N GLY A 214 -12.05 8.08 -21.86
CA GLY A 214 -12.10 7.89 -20.42
C GLY A 214 -11.23 6.74 -19.93
N HIS A 215 -10.03 6.55 -20.49
CA HIS A 215 -9.10 5.56 -19.96
C HIS A 215 -7.67 6.09 -19.86
N ALA A 216 -6.95 5.61 -18.86
CA ALA A 216 -5.53 5.88 -18.67
C ALA A 216 -4.85 4.64 -18.10
N SER A 217 -3.53 4.55 -18.23
CA SER A 217 -2.74 3.50 -17.60
C SER A 217 -2.13 4.00 -16.29
N ILE A 218 -1.79 3.09 -15.40
CA ILE A 218 -1.00 3.35 -14.21
C ILE A 218 0.25 2.50 -14.16
N GLY A 219 1.24 3.01 -13.44
CA GLY A 219 2.43 2.29 -13.02
C GLY A 219 2.77 2.70 -11.59
N ALA A 220 3.36 1.78 -10.85
CA ALA A 220 3.84 2.05 -9.51
C ALA A 220 5.17 1.34 -9.29
N VAL A 221 6.09 2.01 -8.60
CA VAL A 221 7.39 1.47 -8.22
C VAL A 221 7.71 1.95 -6.82
N PHE A 222 8.22 1.05 -5.99
CA PHE A 222 8.53 1.32 -4.59
C PHE A 222 9.91 0.78 -4.26
N THR A 223 10.52 1.29 -3.19
CA THR A 223 11.77 0.74 -2.70
C THR A 223 11.59 -0.73 -2.31
N PRO A 224 12.65 -1.57 -2.41
CA PRO A 224 12.54 -3.01 -2.15
C PRO A 224 11.99 -3.37 -0.77
N ASP A 225 12.25 -2.55 0.24
CA ASP A 225 11.75 -2.75 1.61
C ASP A 225 10.22 -2.77 1.71
N HIS A 226 9.50 -2.31 0.69
CA HIS A 226 8.05 -2.34 0.62
C HIS A 226 7.49 -3.63 -0.02
N ALA A 227 8.34 -4.49 -0.59
CA ALA A 227 7.90 -5.75 -1.19
C ALA A 227 7.26 -6.67 -0.14
N GLY A 228 6.12 -7.28 -0.46
CA GLY A 228 5.42 -8.22 0.44
C GLY A 228 4.74 -7.56 1.66
N THR A 229 4.79 -6.24 1.79
CA THR A 229 4.15 -5.51 2.93
C THR A 229 2.73 -5.03 2.63
N GLY A 230 2.23 -5.20 1.40
CA GLY A 230 0.95 -4.65 0.98
C GLY A 230 0.86 -3.11 0.91
N LEU A 231 1.90 -2.39 1.36
CA LEU A 231 1.93 -0.92 1.33
C LEU A 231 1.94 -0.38 -0.09
N ALA A 232 2.66 -1.04 -1.00
CA ALA A 232 2.64 -0.72 -2.43
C ALA A 232 1.23 -0.75 -3.01
N ALA A 233 0.44 -1.76 -2.62
CA ALA A 233 -0.95 -1.90 -3.03
C ALA A 233 -1.85 -0.83 -2.41
N GLU A 234 -1.68 -0.52 -1.11
CA GLU A 234 -2.43 0.54 -0.42
C GLU A 234 -2.23 1.90 -1.11
N ILE A 235 -0.97 2.26 -1.40
CA ILE A 235 -0.62 3.52 -2.05
C ILE A 235 -1.14 3.55 -3.49
N THR A 236 -1.06 2.44 -4.22
CA THR A 236 -1.60 2.33 -5.57
C THR A 236 -3.12 2.49 -5.57
N ALA A 237 -3.83 1.87 -4.63
CA ALA A 237 -5.27 2.02 -4.48
C ALA A 237 -5.68 3.46 -4.14
N LEU A 238 -4.92 4.14 -3.28
CA LEU A 238 -5.09 5.57 -2.99
C LEU A 238 -4.94 6.42 -4.25
N PHE A 239 -3.93 6.13 -5.08
CA PHE A 239 -3.72 6.83 -6.33
C PHE A 239 -4.84 6.59 -7.36
N VAL A 240 -5.32 5.35 -7.50
CA VAL A 240 -6.45 5.02 -8.38
C VAL A 240 -7.72 5.76 -7.96
N ARG A 241 -8.00 5.85 -6.65
CA ARG A 241 -9.12 6.66 -6.13
C ARG A 241 -8.98 8.13 -6.51
N TYR A 242 -7.77 8.69 -6.41
CA TYR A 242 -7.50 10.05 -6.89
C TYR A 242 -7.80 10.19 -8.39
N LEU A 243 -7.38 9.23 -9.22
CA LEU A 243 -7.62 9.29 -10.66
C LEU A 243 -9.12 9.33 -11.01
N PHE A 244 -9.94 8.46 -10.41
CA PHE A 244 -11.39 8.48 -10.64
C PHE A 244 -12.08 9.72 -10.04
N HIS A 245 -11.55 10.27 -8.95
CA HIS A 245 -12.09 11.49 -8.35
C HIS A 245 -11.85 12.72 -9.25
N THR A 246 -10.64 12.83 -9.79
CA THR A 246 -10.14 14.01 -10.50
C THR A 246 -10.41 13.97 -12.00
N PHE A 247 -10.33 12.80 -12.62
CA PHE A 247 -10.51 12.64 -14.07
C PHE A 247 -11.78 11.83 -14.36
N ARG A 248 -12.44 12.14 -15.48
CA ARG A 248 -13.63 11.40 -15.96
C ARG A 248 -13.22 10.09 -16.62
N LEU A 249 -12.59 9.20 -15.85
CA LEU A 249 -12.16 7.89 -16.33
C LEU A 249 -13.25 6.84 -16.12
N HIS A 250 -13.57 6.10 -17.17
CA HIS A 250 -14.38 4.89 -17.13
C HIS A 250 -13.59 3.70 -16.57
N LYS A 251 -12.29 3.61 -16.90
CA LYS A 251 -11.40 2.58 -16.35
C LYS A 251 -9.93 3.02 -16.33
N VAL A 252 -9.15 2.33 -15.50
CA VAL A 252 -7.71 2.54 -15.36
C VAL A 252 -6.99 1.21 -15.62
N TYR A 253 -6.07 1.21 -16.58
CA TYR A 253 -5.29 0.04 -16.95
C TYR A 253 -4.05 -0.14 -16.09
N LEU A 254 -3.71 -1.39 -15.78
CA LEU A 254 -2.38 -1.78 -15.29
C LEU A 254 -1.89 -3.01 -16.05
N GLU A 255 -0.62 -2.97 -16.44
CA GLU A 255 0.05 -4.11 -17.08
C GLU A 255 0.92 -4.83 -16.07
N VAL A 256 0.75 -6.14 -15.96
CA VAL A 256 1.46 -6.96 -14.98
C VAL A 256 2.24 -8.05 -15.73
N PRO A 257 3.58 -7.98 -15.77
CA PRO A 257 4.40 -9.07 -16.30
C PRO A 257 4.14 -10.35 -15.50
N GLY A 258 4.21 -11.51 -16.14
CA GLY A 258 3.84 -12.79 -15.53
C GLY A 258 4.70 -13.18 -14.32
N PHE A 259 5.94 -12.70 -14.23
CA PHE A 259 6.78 -12.88 -13.04
C PHE A 259 6.33 -12.00 -11.85
N ASN A 260 5.53 -10.96 -12.09
CA ASN A 260 4.91 -10.13 -11.05
C ASN A 260 3.46 -10.57 -10.74
N TRP A 261 2.84 -11.36 -11.60
CA TRP A 261 1.43 -11.78 -11.46
C TRP A 261 1.11 -12.38 -10.08
N PRO A 262 1.94 -13.27 -9.49
CA PRO A 262 1.68 -13.82 -8.16
C PRO A 262 1.57 -12.78 -7.04
N GLN A 263 2.07 -11.55 -7.25
CA GLN A 263 2.01 -10.48 -6.24
C GLN A 263 0.65 -9.77 -6.20
N VAL A 264 -0.23 -10.00 -7.19
CA VAL A 264 -1.51 -9.29 -7.33
C VAL A 264 -2.67 -10.20 -7.74
N GLU A 265 -2.42 -11.50 -7.95
CA GLU A 265 -3.41 -12.46 -8.45
C GLU A 265 -4.69 -12.52 -7.58
N SER A 266 -4.57 -12.36 -6.26
CA SER A 266 -5.71 -12.39 -5.34
C SER A 266 -6.72 -11.26 -5.58
N GLY A 267 -6.29 -10.18 -6.26
CA GLY A 267 -7.14 -9.08 -6.65
C GLY A 267 -7.96 -9.32 -7.91
N ALA A 268 -7.63 -10.33 -8.72
CA ALA A 268 -8.32 -10.60 -9.96
C ALA A 268 -9.81 -10.93 -9.71
N GLY A 269 -10.69 -10.29 -10.47
CA GLY A 269 -12.14 -10.40 -10.32
C GLY A 269 -12.73 -9.63 -9.13
N ARG A 270 -11.90 -9.16 -8.18
CA ARG A 270 -12.33 -8.44 -6.97
C ARG A 270 -11.99 -6.95 -7.02
N LEU A 271 -10.72 -6.65 -7.25
CA LEU A 271 -10.15 -5.29 -7.27
C LEU A 271 -9.90 -4.78 -8.70
N PHE A 272 -9.69 -5.70 -9.64
CA PHE A 272 -9.53 -5.41 -11.06
C PHE A 272 -10.03 -6.60 -11.89
N GLN A 273 -10.29 -6.36 -13.18
CA GLN A 273 -10.63 -7.40 -14.15
C GLN A 273 -9.44 -7.66 -15.07
N VAL A 274 -9.18 -8.91 -15.42
CA VAL A 274 -8.21 -9.26 -16.48
C VAL A 274 -8.94 -9.15 -17.82
N GLU A 275 -8.58 -8.14 -18.63
CA GLU A 275 -9.18 -7.92 -19.95
C GLU A 275 -8.42 -8.64 -21.07
N GLY A 276 -7.15 -9.00 -20.84
CA GLY A 276 -6.35 -9.71 -21.81
C GLY A 276 -5.09 -10.32 -21.22
N VAL A 277 -4.58 -11.33 -21.92
CA VAL A 277 -3.28 -11.94 -21.66
C VAL A 277 -2.49 -11.95 -22.96
N LEU A 278 -1.40 -11.18 -22.99
CA LEU A 278 -0.47 -11.17 -24.11
C LEU A 278 0.54 -12.29 -23.89
N ARG A 279 0.43 -13.34 -24.71
CA ARG A 279 1.29 -14.53 -24.60
C ARG A 279 2.73 -14.23 -24.99
N ASP A 280 3.68 -14.78 -24.26
CA ASP A 280 5.12 -14.68 -24.53
C ASP A 280 5.59 -13.24 -24.82
N HIS A 281 5.09 -12.27 -24.03
CA HIS A 281 5.21 -10.85 -24.36
C HIS A 281 6.46 -10.20 -23.77
N ASP A 282 6.75 -10.43 -22.49
CA ASP A 282 7.89 -9.81 -21.79
C ASP A 282 9.07 -10.78 -21.73
N PHE A 283 10.23 -10.42 -22.29
CA PHE A 283 11.47 -11.19 -22.14
C PHE A 283 12.20 -10.80 -20.85
N TYR A 284 12.45 -11.77 -19.97
CA TYR A 284 13.27 -11.56 -18.78
C TYR A 284 13.86 -12.87 -18.26
N ALA A 285 15.11 -12.81 -17.77
CA ALA A 285 15.83 -13.94 -17.19
C ALA A 285 15.87 -15.19 -18.11
N GLY A 286 16.10 -14.98 -19.41
CA GLY A 286 16.29 -16.06 -20.39
C GLY A 286 15.00 -16.75 -20.86
N ARG A 287 13.82 -16.22 -20.52
CA ARG A 287 12.52 -16.74 -20.99
C ARG A 287 11.55 -15.60 -21.30
N TYR A 288 10.53 -15.93 -22.09
CA TYR A 288 9.36 -15.06 -22.25
C TYR A 288 8.34 -15.34 -21.15
N TRP A 289 7.62 -14.28 -20.78
CA TRP A 289 6.55 -14.28 -19.80
C TRP A 289 5.30 -13.69 -20.43
N ASP A 290 4.16 -14.26 -20.10
CA ASP A 290 2.87 -13.64 -20.43
C ASP A 290 2.74 -12.29 -19.72
N LYS A 291 2.04 -11.35 -20.34
CA LYS A 291 1.68 -10.07 -19.73
C LYS A 291 0.17 -9.99 -19.56
N TYR A 292 -0.26 -9.69 -18.33
CA TYR A 292 -1.65 -9.52 -17.98
C TYR A 292 -2.04 -8.05 -18.15
N VAL A 293 -3.08 -7.80 -18.95
CA VAL A 293 -3.70 -6.47 -19.11
C VAL A 293 -4.92 -6.43 -18.21
N CYS A 294 -4.82 -5.68 -17.12
CA CYS A 294 -5.86 -5.58 -16.11
C CYS A 294 -6.50 -4.19 -16.15
N ALA A 295 -7.78 -4.12 -15.77
CA ALA A 295 -8.54 -2.88 -15.67
C ALA A 295 -9.18 -2.75 -14.29
N VAL A 296 -8.95 -1.62 -13.63
CA VAL A 296 -9.72 -1.18 -12.46
C VAL A 296 -10.87 -0.32 -12.95
N TYR A 297 -12.04 -0.52 -12.34
CA TYR A 297 -13.24 0.26 -12.59
C TYR A 297 -13.58 1.12 -11.37
N PRO A 298 -14.25 2.27 -11.55
CA PRO A 298 -14.72 3.05 -10.41
C PRO A 298 -15.68 2.21 -9.55
N PRO A 299 -15.71 2.43 -8.23
CA PRO A 299 -16.61 1.71 -7.34
C PRO A 299 -18.07 1.92 -7.78
N VAL A 300 -18.86 0.84 -7.72
CA VAL A 300 -20.29 0.85 -8.04
C VAL A 300 -21.00 1.79 -7.07
N GLY A 301 -21.47 2.94 -7.56
CA GLY A 301 -22.11 4.00 -6.76
C GLY A 301 -21.59 5.41 -7.05
N ASP A 302 -20.42 5.54 -7.68
CA ASP A 302 -19.84 6.82 -8.14
C ASP A 302 -20.12 7.10 -9.62
N ALA A 303 -21.11 6.41 -10.19
CA ALA A 303 -21.79 6.96 -11.35
C ALA A 303 -22.41 8.28 -10.87
N ARG A 304 -21.71 9.38 -11.10
CA ARG A 304 -22.28 10.73 -11.05
C ARG A 304 -23.40 10.71 -12.09
N THR A 305 -24.57 10.26 -11.65
CA THR A 305 -25.79 10.24 -12.42
C THR A 305 -25.99 11.65 -12.92
N GLU A 306 -26.00 11.78 -14.24
CA GLU A 306 -26.37 13.00 -14.94
C GLU A 306 -27.78 13.46 -14.54
#